data_AF-A0A351MGE8-F1
#
_entry.id   AF-A0A351MGE8-F1
#
_cell.length_a   1.000
_cell.length_b   1.000
_cell.length_c   1.000
_cell.angle_alpha   90.00
_cell.angle_beta   90.00
_cell.angle_gamma   90.00
#
_symmetry.space_group_name_H-M   'P 1'
#
loop_
_entity.id
_entity.type
_entity.pdbx_description
1 polymer ?
#
loop_
_entity_poly.entity_id
_entity_poly.type
_entity_poly.pdbx_seq_one_letter_code
_entity_poly.pdbx_strand_id
1 'polypeptide(L)' 'AAVEDAARAAGCTRVQLGAQLTALAFYHRLGYSAHGPVFDDAGIPHRAMVKVWEAEL' A
#
# COMPACT_ATOMS: atom_id res chain seq x y z
N ALA A 1 -11.86 5.76 -1.16
CA ALA A 1 -11.37 4.87 -2.25
C ALA A 1 -11.93 3.49 -1.97
N ALA A 2 -12.68 2.87 -2.90
CA ALA A 2 -13.56 1.74 -2.58
C ALA A 2 -12.90 0.61 -1.76
N VAL A 3 -11.65 0.23 -2.07
CA VAL A 3 -10.90 -0.80 -1.31
C VAL A 3 -10.51 -0.32 0.09
N GLU A 4 -10.02 0.91 0.24
CA GLU A 4 -9.67 1.48 1.55
C GLU A 4 -10.91 1.67 2.43
N ASP A 5 -12.02 2.08 1.83
CA ASP A 5 -13.28 2.30 2.55
C ASP A 5 -13.85 0.95 3.03
N ALA A 6 -13.81 -0.09 2.19
CA ALA A 6 -14.19 -1.44 2.57
C ALA A 6 -13.27 -2.02 3.67
N ALA A 7 -11.96 -1.79 3.57
CA ALA A 7 -11.00 -2.24 4.58
C ALA A 7 -11.29 -1.59 5.95
N ARG A 8 -11.54 -0.27 5.98
CA ARG A 8 -11.92 0.44 7.21
C ARG A 8 -13.25 -0.06 7.78
N ALA A 9 -14.25 -0.27 6.93
CA ALA A 9 -15.55 -0.82 7.36
C ALA A 9 -15.44 -2.23 7.96
N ALA A 10 -14.43 -3.00 7.54
CA ALA A 10 -14.11 -4.31 8.11
C ALA A 10 -13.24 -4.25 9.38
N GLY A 11 -12.92 -3.06 9.90
CA GLY A 11 -12.07 -2.88 11.08
C GLY A 11 -10.57 -3.08 10.80
N CYS A 12 -10.13 -3.08 9.53
CA CYS A 12 -8.71 -3.12 9.22
C CYS A 12 -8.02 -1.80 9.56
N THR A 13 -6.85 -1.89 10.20
CA THR A 13 -6.00 -0.73 10.53
C THR A 13 -4.92 -0.43 9.48
N ARG A 14 -4.79 -1.29 8.46
CA ARG A 14 -3.81 -1.10 7.38
C ARG A 14 -4.22 -1.79 6.09
N VAL A 15 -3.67 -1.30 4.97
CA VAL A 15 -3.72 -1.95 3.65
C VAL A 15 -2.30 -2.10 3.12
N GLN A 16 -2.02 -3.23 2.47
CA GLN A 16 -0.74 -3.53 1.81
C GLN A 16 -0.94 -3.78 0.32
N LEU A 17 0.07 -3.45 -0.46
CA LEU A 17 0.12 -3.70 -1.91
C LEU A 17 1.56 -3.91 -2.39
N GLY A 18 1.71 -4.51 -3.57
CA GLY A 18 2.94 -4.44 -4.36
C GLY A 18 2.80 -3.37 -5.43
N ALA A 19 3.70 -2.38 -5.46
CA ALA A 19 3.70 -1.33 -6.47
C ALA A 19 4.88 -1.48 -7.41
N GLN A 20 4.63 -1.38 -8.72
CA GLN A 20 5.70 -1.21 -9.71
C GLN A 20 6.56 0.00 -9.34
N LEU A 21 7.88 -0.05 -9.59
CA LEU A 21 8.79 1.05 -9.21
C LEU A 21 8.38 2.41 -9.80
N THR A 22 7.80 2.41 -11.00
CA THR A 22 7.30 3.60 -11.69
C THR A 22 6.06 4.21 -11.03
N ALA A 23 5.31 3.43 -10.24
CA ALA A 23 4.09 3.85 -9.55
C ALA A 23 4.33 4.34 -8.11
N LEU A 24 5.56 4.27 -7.58
CA LEU A 24 5.83 4.61 -6.17
C LEU A 24 5.41 6.04 -5.82
N ALA A 25 5.71 7.02 -6.68
CA ALA A 25 5.35 8.41 -6.45
C ALA A 25 3.81 8.62 -6.41
N PHE A 26 3.05 7.80 -7.12
CA PHE A 26 1.59 7.82 -7.04
C PHE A 26 1.12 7.34 -5.66
N TYR A 27 1.58 6.18 -5.21
CA TYR A 27 1.17 5.61 -3.93
C TYR A 27 1.70 6.39 -2.72
N HIS A 28 2.88 7.00 -2.81
CA HIS A 28 3.39 7.91 -1.79
C HIS A 28 2.46 9.11 -1.59
N ARG A 29 1.96 9.72 -2.67
CA ARG A 29 0.97 10.81 -2.58
C ARG A 29 -0.36 10.36 -1.97
N LEU A 30 -0.70 9.07 -2.08
CA LEU A 30 -1.87 8.48 -1.42
C LEU A 30 -1.63 8.09 0.05
N GLY A 31 -0.43 8.34 0.59
CA GLY A 31 -0.07 8.05 1.97
C GLY A 31 0.47 6.64 2.23
N TYR A 32 0.83 5.90 1.17
CA TYR A 32 1.53 4.62 1.32
C TYR A 32 3.03 4.82 1.50
N SER A 33 3.64 3.94 2.28
CA SER A 33 5.09 3.89 2.52
C SER A 33 5.67 2.58 2.02
N ALA A 34 6.75 2.66 1.24
CA ALA A 34 7.46 1.50 0.74
C ALA A 34 8.32 0.88 1.86
N HIS A 35 8.35 -0.45 1.94
CA HIS A 35 9.17 -1.20 2.89
C HIS A 35 9.75 -2.45 2.22
N GLY A 36 10.77 -3.03 2.83
CA GLY A 36 11.47 -4.19 2.28
C GLY A 36 12.23 -3.92 0.98
N PRO A 37 12.86 -4.97 0.41
CA PRO A 37 13.62 -4.90 -0.84
C PRO A 37 12.71 -4.79 -2.08
N VAL A 38 13.31 -4.51 -3.24
CA VAL A 38 12.67 -4.68 -4.55
C VAL A 38 12.47 -6.18 -4.81
N PHE A 39 11.33 -6.56 -5.37
CA PHE A 39 11.05 -7.94 -5.80
C PHE A 39 10.53 -7.98 -7.23
N ASP A 40 10.70 -9.12 -7.90
CA ASP A 40 10.11 -9.37 -9.21
C ASP A 40 8.68 -9.89 -9.03
N ASP A 41 7.75 -9.29 -9.76
CA ASP A 41 6.39 -9.81 -9.92
C ASP A 41 6.04 -9.75 -11.40
N ALA A 42 5.91 -10.94 -11.99
CA ALA A 42 5.68 -11.16 -13.43
C ALA A 42 6.68 -10.44 -14.35
N GLY A 43 7.97 -10.39 -13.98
CA GLY A 43 9.01 -9.75 -14.78
C GLY A 43 9.09 -8.23 -14.65
N ILE A 44 8.32 -7.65 -13.72
CA ILE A 44 8.31 -6.21 -13.45
C ILE A 44 8.83 -5.98 -12.03
N PRO A 45 9.75 -5.02 -11.80
CA PRO A 45 10.25 -4.74 -10.47
C PRO A 45 9.20 -3.98 -9.63
N HIS A 46 8.98 -4.46 -8.41
CA HIS A 46 8.00 -3.96 -7.46
C HIS A 46 8.62 -3.66 -6.08
N ARG A 47 7.92 -2.83 -5.28
CA ARG A 47 8.15 -2.65 -3.84
C ARG A 47 6.86 -2.93 -3.07
N ALA A 48 7.01 -3.54 -1.89
CA ALA A 48 5.89 -3.66 -0.96
C ALA A 48 5.60 -2.29 -0.35
N MET A 49 4.33 -1.92 -0.28
CA MET A 49 3.89 -0.65 0.30
C MET A 49 2.77 -0.89 1.30
N VAL A 50 2.70 -0.03 2.32
CA VAL A 50 1.69 -0.09 3.38
C VAL A 50 1.15 1.30 3.67
N LYS A 51 -0.15 1.40 3.91
CA LYS A 51 -0.81 2.56 4.51
C LYS A 51 -1.47 2.11 5.79
N VAL A 52 -1.20 2.83 6.88
CA VAL A 52 -1.70 2.53 8.22
C VAL A 52 -2.64 3.66 8.64
N TRP A 53 -3.73 3.32 9.31
CA TRP A 53 -4.60 4.25 10.01
C TRP A 53 -4.49 3.99 11.50
N GLU A 54 -4.43 5.05 12.31
CA GLU A 54 -4.60 4.91 13.75
C GLU A 54 -6.02 4.42 14.01
N ALA A 55 -6.17 3.41 14.85
CA ALA A 55 -7.48 3.08 15.41
C ALA A 55 -7.80 4.19 16.42
N GLU A 56 -8.94 4.86 16.23
CA GLU A 56 -9.48 5.73 17.28
C GLU A 56 -9.72 4.84 18.52
N LEU A 57 -9.02 5.13 19.61
CA LEU A 57 -9.14 4.47 20.91
C LEU A 57 -10.43 4.87 21.62
#